data_AF-A0A7J7P8R8-F1
#
_entry.id   AF-A0A7J7P8R8-F1
#
_cell.length_a   1.000
_cell.length_b   1.000
_cell.length_c   1.000
_cell.angle_alpha   90.00
_cell.angle_beta   90.00
_cell.angle_gamma   90.00
#
_symmetry.space_group_name_H-M   'P 1'
#
loop_
_entity.id
_entity.type
_entity.pdbx_description
1 polymer ?
#
loop_
_entity_poly.entity_id
_entity_poly.type
_entity_poly.pdbx_seq_one_letter_code
_entity_poly.pdbx_strand_id
1 'polypeptide(L)'
;MSFKETFFVFCDRERLMPDPQKASSIDSLVETFCIVVALPMEKFHLYHHQLDTMKNPEEAHARRGTPWTFDLAWLLTFLKTLRTQGSVYMPSFNHGIGDPVEDDTFVSLQHKVVIVEGNYGFFEKGVWKEVSSMFNEKWFIKDVIDNIMERVLKKHISIGKPLDVA
;
A
#
# COMPACT_ATOMS: atom_id res chain seq x y z
N MET A 1 -14.59 -13.61 0.27
CA MET A 1 -13.28 -12.92 0.27
C MET A 1 -13.51 -11.54 0.86
N SER A 2 -12.99 -11.22 2.05
CA SER A 2 -13.36 -10.00 2.77
C SER A 2 -12.47 -8.84 2.32
N PHE A 3 -13.03 -7.90 1.56
CA PHE A 3 -12.40 -6.62 1.29
C PHE A 3 -12.55 -5.73 2.53
N LYS A 4 -11.43 -5.22 3.05
CA LYS A 4 -11.29 -4.46 4.29
C LYS A 4 -10.26 -3.35 4.06
N GLU A 5 -10.69 -2.22 3.49
CA GLU A 5 -9.82 -1.04 3.34
C GLU A 5 -9.35 -0.61 4.73
N THR A 6 -8.04 -0.73 4.98
CA THR A 6 -7.40 -0.38 6.26
C THR A 6 -6.27 0.60 5.96
N PHE A 7 -6.23 1.71 6.69
CA PHE A 7 -5.24 2.77 6.50
C PHE A 7 -4.28 2.80 7.70
N PHE A 8 -2.99 2.97 7.43
CA PHE A 8 -1.93 2.99 8.45
C PHE A 8 -1.06 4.23 8.28
N VAL A 9 -0.88 5.01 9.33
CA VAL A 9 -0.05 6.23 9.31
C VAL A 9 1.33 5.91 9.87
N PHE A 10 2.36 6.14 9.06
CA PHE A 10 3.74 6.29 9.52
C PHE A 10 4.04 7.78 9.71
N CYS A 11 4.36 8.22 10.92
CA CYS A 11 4.73 9.59 11.23
C CYS A 11 6.13 9.59 11.86
N ASP A 12 7.12 10.12 11.13
CA ASP A 12 8.46 10.34 11.67
C ASP A 12 8.40 11.51 12.67
N ARG A 13 8.59 11.19 13.96
CA ARG A 13 8.34 12.11 15.08
C ARG A 13 9.53 13.01 15.43
N GLU A 14 10.71 12.85 14.81
CA GLU A 14 11.95 13.42 15.36
C GLU A 14 12.59 14.62 14.65
N ARG A 15 11.99 15.24 13.62
CA ARG A 15 12.49 16.53 13.09
C ARG A 15 11.38 17.47 12.63
N LEU A 16 11.01 18.39 13.50
CA LEU A 16 10.15 19.53 13.17
C LEU A 16 10.98 20.82 13.01
N MET A 17 10.82 21.44 11.82
CA MET A 17 11.03 22.84 11.42
C MET A 17 12.46 23.33 11.05
N PRO A 18 12.64 23.89 9.83
CA PRO A 18 13.54 25.01 9.58
C PRO A 18 12.82 26.36 9.74
N ASP A 19 13.60 27.37 10.13
CA ASP A 19 13.28 28.77 10.45
C ASP A 19 12.51 29.53 9.33
N PRO A 20 11.44 30.32 9.63
CA PRO A 20 10.57 30.91 8.60
C PRO A 20 11.11 32.16 7.87
N GLN A 21 12.35 32.59 8.06
CA GLN A 21 12.77 33.92 7.56
C GLN A 21 13.79 33.90 6.41
N LYS A 22 13.29 33.72 5.17
CA LYS A 22 13.69 34.53 3.99
C LYS A 22 12.88 34.21 2.72
N ALA A 23 12.03 35.17 2.34
CA ALA A 23 11.75 35.75 1.01
C ALA A 23 11.85 34.86 -0.25
N SER A 24 11.03 34.99 -1.31
CA SER A 24 9.98 35.94 -1.70
C SER A 24 9.39 35.41 -3.02
N SER A 25 8.09 35.58 -3.23
CA SER A 25 7.24 34.99 -4.28
C SER A 25 6.72 33.59 -3.93
N ILE A 26 5.59 33.58 -3.22
CA ILE A 26 4.95 32.40 -2.64
C ILE A 26 4.08 31.68 -3.69
N ASP A 27 3.58 32.40 -4.69
CA ASP A 27 2.55 31.89 -5.61
C ASP A 27 3.07 31.00 -6.76
N SER A 28 4.39 30.93 -6.99
CA SER A 28 5.00 30.06 -8.01
C SER A 28 5.91 28.95 -7.46
N LEU A 29 6.03 28.85 -6.13
CA LEU A 29 6.83 27.82 -5.44
C LEU A 29 6.00 26.80 -4.66
N VAL A 30 4.69 27.00 -4.57
CA VAL A 30 3.79 25.96 -4.09
C VAL A 30 3.48 25.03 -5.28
N GLU A 31 4.51 24.29 -5.72
CA GLU A 31 4.24 22.87 -5.94
C GLU A 31 3.58 22.43 -4.64
N THR A 32 2.32 21.98 -4.71
CA THR A 32 1.60 21.51 -3.54
C THR A 32 2.44 20.40 -2.93
N PHE A 33 3.29 20.75 -1.96
CA PHE A 33 4.17 19.80 -1.29
C PHE A 33 3.26 18.85 -0.54
N CYS A 34 2.99 17.72 -1.17
CA CYS A 34 2.17 16.71 -0.57
C CYS A 34 3.02 16.06 0.51
N ILE A 35 2.82 16.50 1.76
CA ILE A 35 3.48 15.94 2.93
C ILE A 35 3.04 14.49 3.20
N VAL A 36 2.01 14.01 2.49
CA VAL A 36 1.44 12.69 2.61
C VAL A 36 1.71 11.90 1.33
N VAL A 37 2.08 10.62 1.46
CA VAL A 37 2.14 9.69 0.33
C VAL A 37 1.29 8.45 0.64
N ALA A 38 0.52 7.99 -0.35
CA ALA A 38 -0.22 6.74 -0.25
C ALA A 38 0.64 5.57 -0.76
N LEU A 39 0.66 4.49 0.02
CA LEU A 39 1.31 3.21 -0.27
C LEU A 39 0.24 2.10 -0.30
N PRO A 40 -0.42 1.88 -1.44
CA PRO A 40 -1.25 0.70 -1.64
C PRO A 40 -0.42 -0.58 -1.47
N MET A 41 -0.90 -1.52 -0.65
CA MET A 41 -0.21 -2.79 -0.41
C MET A 41 -0.15 -3.66 -1.67
N GLU A 42 -1.01 -3.42 -2.66
CA GLU A 42 -1.03 -4.14 -3.93
C GLU A 42 0.30 -4.07 -4.68
N LYS A 43 1.09 -3.03 -4.43
CA LYS A 43 2.43 -2.82 -4.98
C LYS A 43 3.45 -3.87 -4.53
N PHE A 44 3.12 -4.70 -3.55
CA PHE A 44 3.96 -5.78 -3.03
C PHE A 44 3.34 -7.16 -3.25
N HIS A 45 2.45 -7.33 -4.23
CA HIS A 45 2.07 -8.67 -4.64
C HIS A 45 3.27 -9.44 -5.17
N LEU A 46 3.28 -10.74 -4.98
CA LEU A 46 4.14 -11.62 -5.76
C LEU A 46 3.78 -11.47 -7.24
N TYR A 47 4.79 -11.51 -8.09
CA TYR A 47 4.63 -11.49 -9.54
C TYR A 47 3.87 -12.73 -9.99
N HIS A 48 3.14 -12.63 -11.12
CA HIS A 48 2.47 -13.79 -11.70
C HIS A 48 3.41 -14.99 -11.87
N HIS A 49 4.62 -14.77 -12.39
CA HIS A 49 5.60 -15.85 -12.57
C HIS A 49 6.04 -16.50 -11.24
N GLN A 50 6.01 -15.77 -10.13
CA GLN A 50 6.29 -16.35 -8.81
C GLN A 50 5.10 -17.19 -8.32
N LEU A 51 3.87 -16.75 -8.58
CA LEU A 51 2.67 -17.54 -8.29
C LEU A 51 2.66 -18.85 -9.11
N ASP A 52 3.15 -18.82 -10.35
CA ASP A 52 3.28 -19.99 -11.23
C ASP A 52 4.21 -21.08 -10.66
N THR A 53 5.16 -20.69 -9.79
CA THR A 53 6.11 -21.62 -9.14
C THR A 53 5.60 -22.21 -7.83
N MET A 54 4.43 -21.78 -7.34
CA MET A 54 3.86 -22.28 -6.10
C MET A 54 3.34 -23.71 -6.24
N LYS A 55 3.12 -24.39 -5.11
CA LYS A 55 2.60 -25.77 -5.09
C LYS A 55 1.26 -25.93 -5.83
N ASN A 56 0.41 -24.90 -5.79
CA ASN A 56 -0.88 -24.88 -6.48
C ASN A 56 -1.07 -23.53 -7.19
N PRO A 57 -0.56 -23.37 -8.43
CA PRO A 57 -0.62 -22.11 -9.17
C PRO A 57 -2.05 -21.63 -9.44
N GLU A 58 -2.96 -22.53 -9.79
CA GLU A 58 -4.37 -22.19 -10.06
C GLU A 58 -5.03 -21.54 -8.84
N GLU A 59 -4.82 -22.12 -7.65
CA GLU A 59 -5.31 -21.53 -6.40
C GLU A 59 -4.61 -20.21 -6.08
N ALA A 60 -3.30 -20.11 -6.33
CA ALA A 60 -2.52 -18.89 -6.10
C ALA A 60 -3.05 -17.70 -6.90
N HIS A 61 -3.35 -17.92 -8.18
CA HIS A 61 -3.97 -16.91 -9.04
C HIS A 61 -5.41 -16.62 -8.62
N ALA A 62 -6.24 -17.65 -8.40
CA ALA A 62 -7.64 -17.49 -8.00
C ALA A 62 -7.80 -16.75 -6.65
N ARG A 63 -6.82 -16.88 -5.76
CA ARG A 63 -6.82 -16.29 -4.42
C ARG A 63 -5.79 -15.16 -4.29
N ARG A 64 -5.35 -14.57 -5.39
CA ARG A 64 -4.45 -13.41 -5.36
C ARG A 64 -5.08 -12.28 -4.56
N GLY A 65 -4.29 -11.66 -3.70
CA GLY A 65 -4.77 -10.72 -2.68
C GLY A 65 -5.02 -11.37 -1.32
N THR A 66 -4.78 -12.67 -1.15
CA THR A 66 -4.70 -13.31 0.18
C THR A 66 -3.34 -13.08 0.84
N PRO A 67 -3.21 -13.22 2.19
CA PRO A 67 -1.99 -12.85 2.91
C PRO A 67 -0.69 -13.51 2.42
N TRP A 68 -0.76 -14.69 1.81
CA TRP A 68 0.40 -15.46 1.35
C TRP A 68 0.77 -15.18 -0.12
N THR A 69 0.02 -14.30 -0.80
CA THR A 69 0.29 -13.88 -2.18
C THR A 69 1.04 -12.55 -2.27
N PHE A 70 1.56 -12.05 -1.14
CA PHE A 70 2.37 -10.84 -1.04
C PHE A 70 3.83 -11.19 -0.76
N ASP A 71 4.75 -10.40 -1.31
CA ASP A 71 6.16 -10.44 -0.93
C ASP A 71 6.38 -9.65 0.37
N LEU A 72 6.27 -10.37 1.49
CA LEU A 72 6.41 -9.78 2.82
C LEU A 72 7.86 -9.40 3.13
N ALA A 73 8.83 -10.08 2.51
CA ALA A 73 10.24 -9.76 2.69
C ALA A 73 10.54 -8.40 2.05
N TRP A 74 10.02 -8.17 0.84
CA TRP A 74 10.14 -6.91 0.14
C TRP A 74 9.41 -5.78 0.89
N LEU A 75 8.15 -5.97 1.26
CA LEU A 75 7.38 -4.98 2.02
C LEU A 75 8.07 -4.60 3.34
N LEU A 76 8.53 -5.58 4.11
CA LEU A 76 9.19 -5.32 5.38
C LEU A 76 10.52 -4.58 5.19
N THR A 77 11.30 -4.95 4.17
CA THR A 77 12.56 -4.29 3.83
C THR A 77 12.32 -2.85 3.40
N PHE A 78 11.29 -2.60 2.58
CA PHE A 78 10.86 -1.27 2.19
C PHE A 78 10.49 -0.42 3.40
N LEU A 79 9.61 -0.91 4.29
CA LEU A 79 9.19 -0.18 5.48
C LEU A 79 10.35 0.12 6.44
N LYS A 80 11.28 -0.83 6.62
CA LYS A 80 12.50 -0.64 7.43
C LYS A 80 13.42 0.41 6.81
N THR A 81 13.59 0.38 5.49
CA THR A 81 14.41 1.36 4.76
C THR A 81 13.81 2.75 4.87
N LEU A 82 12.51 2.88 4.62
CA LEU A 82 11.79 4.14 4.74
C LEU A 82 11.90 4.72 6.17
N ARG A 83 11.77 3.88 7.20
CA ARG A 83 11.91 4.29 8.60
C ARG A 83 13.31 4.75 8.99
N THR A 84 14.34 4.14 8.43
CA THR A 84 15.73 4.39 8.83
C THR A 84 16.39 5.48 8.00
N GLN A 85 16.09 5.54 6.71
CA GLN A 85 16.71 6.46 5.75
C GLN A 85 15.79 7.65 5.42
N GLY A 86 14.48 7.54 5.70
CA GLY A 86 13.49 8.58 5.42
C GLY A 86 13.23 8.82 3.92
N SER A 87 13.87 8.05 3.04
CA SER A 87 13.61 8.05 1.62
C SER A 87 13.90 6.69 1.00
N VAL A 88 13.12 6.30 -0.01
CA VAL A 88 13.24 5.02 -0.72
C VAL A 88 12.42 5.08 -1.99
N TYR A 89 12.82 4.33 -3.02
CA TYR A 89 11.97 4.12 -4.19
C TYR A 89 10.86 3.12 -3.85
N MET A 90 9.63 3.55 -4.06
CA MET A 90 8.42 2.79 -3.87
C MET A 90 8.01 2.13 -5.19
N PRO A 91 7.68 0.83 -5.17
CA PRO A 91 7.14 0.19 -6.37
C PRO A 91 5.82 0.82 -6.80
N SER A 92 5.47 0.71 -8.08
CA SER A 92 4.11 0.93 -8.55
C SER A 92 3.47 -0.39 -8.97
N PHE A 93 2.27 -0.31 -9.54
CA PHE A 93 1.52 -1.49 -9.96
C PHE A 93 0.97 -1.25 -11.35
N ASN A 94 1.34 -2.10 -12.31
CA ASN A 94 0.85 -2.00 -13.66
C ASN A 94 -0.47 -2.76 -13.77
N HIS A 95 -1.60 -2.05 -13.83
CA HIS A 95 -2.93 -2.67 -13.92
C HIS A 95 -3.19 -3.42 -15.23
N GLY A 96 -2.46 -3.12 -16.32
CA GLY A 96 -2.61 -3.83 -17.59
C GLY A 96 -1.95 -5.22 -17.58
N ILE A 97 -0.80 -5.34 -16.89
CA ILE A 97 -0.07 -6.61 -16.73
C ILE A 97 -0.52 -7.34 -15.45
N GLY A 98 -0.97 -6.59 -14.45
CA GLY A 98 -1.31 -7.08 -13.14
C GLY A 98 -0.09 -7.37 -12.26
N ASP A 99 1.07 -6.77 -12.50
CA ASP A 99 2.27 -7.01 -11.69
C ASP A 99 2.89 -5.71 -11.14
N PRO A 100 3.63 -5.78 -10.03
CA PRO A 100 4.42 -4.66 -9.53
C PRO A 100 5.44 -4.16 -10.55
N VAL A 101 5.79 -2.88 -10.44
CA VAL A 101 6.92 -2.27 -11.15
C VAL A 101 7.88 -1.73 -10.08
N GLU A 102 9.11 -2.23 -10.08
CA GLU A 102 10.13 -1.83 -9.11
C GLU A 102 10.62 -0.41 -9.35
N ASP A 103 11.10 0.22 -8.28
CA ASP A 103 11.79 1.51 -8.27
C ASP A 103 11.11 2.70 -9.00
N ASP A 104 9.77 2.70 -9.09
CA ASP A 104 9.04 3.64 -9.93
C ASP A 104 8.83 5.03 -9.30
N THR A 105 8.38 5.09 -8.03
CA THR A 105 8.03 6.37 -7.39
C THR A 105 8.97 6.69 -6.24
N PHE A 106 9.67 7.84 -6.29
CA PHE A 106 10.56 8.24 -5.21
C PHE A 106 9.81 8.83 -4.01
N VAL A 107 9.89 8.16 -2.85
CA VAL A 107 9.43 8.72 -1.57
C VAL A 107 10.60 9.43 -0.93
N SER A 108 10.53 10.76 -0.84
CA SER A 108 11.55 11.60 -0.21
C SER A 108 11.17 12.02 1.21
N LEU A 109 12.14 12.60 1.93
CA LEU A 109 12.00 13.18 3.27
C LEU A 109 10.95 14.30 3.39
N GLN A 110 10.44 14.82 2.27
CA GLN A 110 9.35 15.79 2.28
C GLN A 110 8.02 15.15 2.68
N HIS A 111 7.84 13.86 2.42
CA HIS A 111 6.67 13.09 2.84
C HIS A 111 6.84 12.75 4.32
N LYS A 112 6.12 13.48 5.17
CA LYS A 112 6.11 13.31 6.62
C LYS A 112 5.17 12.20 7.06
N VAL A 113 4.18 11.90 6.23
CA VAL A 113 3.18 10.88 6.48
C VAL A 113 3.15 9.90 5.33
N VAL A 114 3.31 8.61 5.64
CA VAL A 114 3.07 7.53 4.67
C VAL A 114 1.81 6.80 5.12
N ILE A 115 0.80 6.79 4.25
CA ILE A 115 -0.44 6.08 4.46
C ILE A 115 -0.36 4.75 3.73
N VAL A 116 -0.17 3.66 4.47
CA VAL A 116 -0.24 2.32 3.88
C VAL A 116 -1.70 1.90 3.82
N GLU A 117 -2.18 1.48 2.65
CA GLU A 117 -3.55 1.02 2.45
C GLU A 117 -3.56 -0.47 2.13
N GLY A 118 -4.32 -1.26 2.88
CA GLY A 118 -4.61 -2.65 2.50
C GLY A 118 -5.18 -3.51 3.61
N ASN A 119 -5.53 -4.76 3.28
CA ASN A 119 -6.41 -5.58 4.14
C ASN A 119 -5.74 -6.19 5.39
N TYR A 120 -4.41 -6.15 5.50
CA TYR A 120 -3.66 -7.03 6.41
C TYR A 120 -2.79 -6.36 7.45
N GLY A 121 -2.81 -5.03 7.63
CA GLY A 121 -1.95 -4.43 8.67
C GLY A 121 -2.44 -4.65 10.12
N PHE A 122 -3.61 -5.26 10.35
CA PHE A 122 -3.99 -5.83 11.65
C PHE A 122 -3.77 -7.36 11.73
N PHE A 123 -3.18 -7.98 10.71
CA PHE A 123 -2.97 -9.42 10.68
C PHE A 123 -1.69 -9.80 11.45
N GLU A 124 -1.86 -10.42 12.62
CA GLU A 124 -0.74 -10.68 13.55
C GLU A 124 -0.23 -12.13 13.52
N LYS A 125 -0.02 -12.68 12.31
CA LYS A 125 0.50 -14.05 12.12
C LYS A 125 1.76 -14.07 11.26
N GLY A 126 2.77 -14.83 11.66
CA GLY A 126 4.04 -14.95 10.92
C GLY A 126 4.68 -13.58 10.68
N VAL A 127 5.28 -13.40 9.48
CA VAL A 127 5.96 -12.16 9.08
C VAL A 127 5.02 -10.94 9.08
N TRP A 128 3.71 -11.14 8.89
CA TRP A 128 2.74 -10.04 8.98
C TRP A 128 2.70 -9.39 10.36
N LYS A 129 3.02 -10.11 11.44
CA LYS A 129 3.14 -9.52 12.77
C LYS A 129 4.25 -8.48 12.81
N GLU A 130 5.38 -8.74 12.15
CA GLU A 130 6.48 -7.78 12.04
C GLU A 130 6.06 -6.56 11.21
N VAL A 131 5.41 -6.77 10.05
CA VAL A 131 4.86 -5.68 9.23
C VAL A 131 3.88 -4.82 10.05
N SER A 132 2.93 -5.44 10.74
CA SER A 132 1.95 -4.78 11.61
C SER A 132 2.61 -3.94 12.71
N SER A 133 3.76 -4.39 13.24
CA SER A 133 4.52 -3.66 14.27
C SER A 133 5.28 -2.44 13.75
N MET A 134 5.43 -2.31 12.42
CA MET A 134 6.09 -1.15 11.81
C MET A 134 5.21 0.10 11.81
N PHE A 135 3.88 -0.05 11.92
CA PHE A 135 2.94 1.06 11.86
C PHE A 135 2.81 1.78 13.20
N ASN A 136 2.86 3.12 13.18
CA ASN A 136 2.65 3.94 14.38
C ASN A 136 1.19 3.97 14.79
N GLU A 137 0.30 4.14 13.80
CA GLU A 137 -1.14 4.12 13.99
C GLU A 137 -1.81 3.21 12.97
N LYS A 138 -2.88 2.54 13.41
CA LYS A 138 -3.64 1.57 12.62
C LYS A 138 -5.12 1.91 12.70
N TRP A 139 -5.75 2.17 11.56
CA TRP A 139 -7.18 2.52 11.52
C TRP A 139 -7.96 1.51 10.70
N PHE A 140 -9.00 0.96 11.29
CA PHE A 140 -9.92 0.04 10.61
C PHE A 140 -11.16 0.79 10.17
N ILE A 141 -11.44 0.80 8.86
CA ILE A 141 -12.70 1.35 8.37
C ILE A 141 -13.78 0.28 8.54
N LYS A 142 -14.79 0.63 9.34
CA LYS A 142 -15.95 -0.22 9.58
C LYS A 142 -17.13 0.28 8.74
N ASP A 143 -17.67 -0.61 7.92
CA ASP A 143 -18.92 -0.41 7.18
C ASP A 143 -19.77 -1.70 7.30
N VAL A 144 -21.02 -1.64 6.83
CA VAL A 144 -21.91 -2.80 6.72
C VAL A 144 -21.46 -3.66 5.54
N ILE A 145 -21.37 -4.97 5.75
CA ILE A 145 -20.87 -5.92 4.73
C ILE A 145 -21.65 -5.79 3.42
N ASP A 146 -22.96 -5.62 3.48
CA ASP A 146 -23.82 -5.51 2.30
C ASP A 146 -23.45 -4.30 1.43
N ASN A 147 -23.14 -3.15 2.05
CA ASN A 147 -22.70 -1.95 1.33
C ASN A 147 -21.34 -2.17 0.64
N ILE A 148 -20.42 -2.87 1.33
CA ILE A 148 -19.10 -3.20 0.78
C ILE A 148 -19.27 -4.13 -0.43
N MET A 149 -20.08 -5.18 -0.28
CA MET A 149 -20.34 -6.13 -1.36
C MET A 149 -20.98 -5.45 -2.57
N GLU A 150 -21.94 -4.55 -2.35
CA GLU A 150 -22.57 -3.78 -3.43
C GLU A 150 -21.56 -2.90 -4.15
N ARG A 151 -20.66 -2.20 -3.42
CA ARG A 151 -19.57 -1.41 -4.01
C ARG A 151 -18.62 -2.29 -4.84
N VAL A 152 -18.21 -3.44 -4.30
CA VAL A 152 -17.30 -4.37 -4.98
C VAL A 152 -17.94 -4.92 -6.25
N LEU A 153 -19.20 -5.34 -6.18
CA LEU A 153 -19.97 -5.82 -7.33
C LEU A 153 -20.06 -4.73 -8.42
N LYS A 154 -20.43 -3.50 -8.05
CA LYS A 154 -20.47 -2.36 -8.97
C LYS A 154 -19.13 -2.11 -9.65
N LYS A 155 -18.02 -2.22 -8.90
CA LYS A 155 -16.66 -2.10 -9.43
C LYS A 155 -16.30 -3.26 -10.36
N HIS A 156 -16.66 -4.49 -10.02
CA HIS A 156 -16.42 -5.66 -10.87
C HIS A 156 -17.15 -5.56 -12.21
N ILE A 157 -18.41 -5.09 -12.18
CA ILE A 157 -19.19 -4.84 -13.40
C ILE A 157 -18.55 -3.72 -14.24
N SER A 158 -18.10 -2.62 -13.61
CA SER A 158 -17.52 -1.50 -14.35
C SER A 158 -16.19 -1.83 -15.04
N ILE A 159 -15.43 -2.80 -14.51
CA ILE A 159 -14.19 -3.32 -15.13
C ILE A 159 -14.43 -4.53 -16.04
N GLY A 160 -15.69 -4.90 -16.32
CA GLY A 160 -16.06 -5.93 -17.27
C GLY A 160 -15.91 -7.38 -16.78
N LYS A 161 -15.82 -7.61 -15.46
CA LYS A 161 -15.84 -8.99 -14.93
C LYS A 161 -17.26 -9.57 -15.00
N PRO A 162 -17.40 -10.87 -15.32
CA PRO A 162 -18.70 -11.53 -15.36
C PRO A 162 -19.27 -11.72 -13.95
N LEU A 163 -20.61 -11.77 -13.86
CA LEU A 163 -21.36 -11.70 -12.59
C LEU A 163 -21.13 -12.91 -11.67
N ASP A 164 -20.76 -14.05 -12.24
CA ASP A 164 -20.43 -15.30 -11.54
C ASP A 164 -19.07 -15.26 -10.82
N VAL A 165 -18.23 -14.29 -11.16
CA VAL A 165 -16.90 -14.05 -10.56
C VAL A 165 -16.90 -12.80 -9.65
N ALA A 166 -18.00 -12.04 -9.64
CA ALA A 166 -18.10 -10.74 -8.97
C ALA A 166 -18.58 -10.84 -7.51
#